data_AF-A0A5C9E0N4-F1
#
_entry.id   AF-A0A5C9E0N4-F1
#
_cell.length_a   1.000
_cell.length_b   1.000
_cell.length_c   1.000
_cell.angle_alpha   90.00
_cell.angle_beta   90.00
_cell.angle_gamma   90.00
#
_symmetry.space_group_name_H-M   'P 1'
#
loop_
_entity.id
_entity.type
_entity.pdbx_description
1 polymer ?
#
loop_
_entity_poly.entity_id
_entity_poly.type
_entity_poly.pdbx_seq_one_letter_code
_entity_poly.pdbx_strand_id
1 'polypeptide(L)'
;MSVEKDDYTEHDWYAEAKGRESNGELEEAVEAYRKSIEINPDYAKSWYYMSMVLEKLGKKEEAIKAAKKALELKPGWKKHVEEFLPEAVE
;
A
#
# COMPACT_ATOMS: atom_id res chain seq x y z
N MET A 1 -20.04 2.27 20.71
CA MET A 1 -20.05 1.05 19.87
C MET A 1 -18.60 0.83 19.48
N SER A 2 -17.99 -0.25 19.97
CA SER A 2 -16.66 -0.65 19.50
C SER A 2 -16.88 -1.22 18.11
N VAL A 3 -16.36 -0.57 17.07
CA VAL A 3 -16.34 -1.18 15.73
C VAL A 3 -15.39 -2.36 15.85
N GLU A 4 -15.93 -3.57 15.78
CA GLU A 4 -15.12 -4.78 15.68
C GLU A 4 -14.40 -4.74 14.32
N LYS A 5 -13.14 -5.19 14.28
CA LYS A 5 -12.35 -5.09 13.02
C LYS A 5 -12.92 -5.92 11.87
N ASP A 6 -13.89 -6.76 12.16
CA ASP A 6 -14.67 -7.54 11.21
C ASP A 6 -15.53 -6.68 10.26
N ASP A 7 -15.88 -5.44 10.66
CA ASP A 7 -16.64 -4.49 9.81
C ASP A 7 -15.75 -3.48 9.06
N TYR A 8 -14.42 -3.59 9.16
CA TYR A 8 -13.53 -2.63 8.52
C TYR A 8 -13.65 -2.69 7.00
N THR A 9 -13.77 -1.51 6.39
CA THR A 9 -13.69 -1.35 4.93
C THR A 9 -12.24 -1.27 4.46
N GLU A 10 -12.03 -1.26 3.15
CA GLU A 10 -10.70 -1.00 2.58
C GLU A 10 -10.16 0.37 3.01
N HIS A 11 -11.05 1.35 3.23
CA HIS A 11 -10.69 2.70 3.66
C HIS A 11 -10.24 2.74 5.12
N ASP A 12 -10.86 1.94 5.99
CA ASP A 12 -10.49 1.85 7.40
C ASP A 12 -9.12 1.19 7.59
N TRP A 13 -8.88 0.07 6.89
CA TRP A 13 -7.57 -0.57 6.87
C TRP A 13 -6.49 0.31 6.26
N TYR A 14 -6.82 1.06 5.20
CA TYR A 14 -5.92 2.06 4.63
C TYR A 14 -5.57 3.17 5.63
N ALA A 15 -6.55 3.68 6.37
CA ALA A 15 -6.32 4.70 7.40
C ALA A 15 -5.47 4.15 8.56
N GLU A 16 -5.72 2.91 9.01
CA GLU A 16 -4.89 2.24 10.01
C GLU A 16 -3.44 2.09 9.51
N ALA A 17 -3.25 1.65 8.27
CA ALA A 17 -1.93 1.51 7.66
C ALA A 17 -1.17 2.84 7.62
N LYS A 18 -1.84 3.95 7.27
CA LYS A 18 -1.26 5.30 7.31
C LYS A 18 -0.87 5.74 8.72
N GLY A 19 -1.67 5.37 9.72
CA GLY A 19 -1.35 5.63 11.13
C GLY A 19 -0.08 4.90 11.56
N ARG A 20 -0.02 3.60 11.28
CA ARG A 20 1.15 2.74 11.59
C ARG A 20 2.42 3.20 10.87
N GLU A 21 2.31 3.57 9.60
CA GLU A 21 3.43 4.14 8.84
C GLU A 21 3.97 5.40 9.53
N SER A 22 3.08 6.29 9.98
CA SER A 22 3.47 7.53 10.66
C SER A 22 4.14 7.28 12.02
N ASN A 23 3.79 6.17 12.68
CA ASN A 23 4.41 5.72 13.93
C ASN A 23 5.75 4.98 13.72
N GLY A 24 6.13 4.69 12.47
CA GLY A 24 7.31 3.88 12.16
C GLY A 24 7.09 2.36 12.29
N GLU A 25 5.87 1.92 12.54
CA GLU A 25 5.44 0.51 12.59
C GLU A 25 5.28 -0.02 11.15
N LEU A 26 6.38 -0.08 10.40
CA LEU A 26 6.36 -0.31 8.96
C LEU A 26 5.85 -1.70 8.59
N GLU A 27 6.17 -2.75 9.35
CA GLU A 27 5.69 -4.10 9.05
C GLU A 27 4.19 -4.22 9.27
N GLU A 28 3.68 -3.66 10.36
CA GLU A 28 2.25 -3.64 10.64
C GLU A 28 1.47 -2.74 9.67
N ALA A 29 2.10 -1.67 9.15
CA ALA A 29 1.53 -0.87 8.09
C ALA A 29 1.35 -1.69 6.79
N VAL A 30 2.32 -2.52 6.41
CA VAL A 30 2.19 -3.43 5.26
C VAL A 30 1.04 -4.40 5.46
N GLU A 31 0.92 -5.01 6.63
CA GLU A 31 -0.18 -5.94 6.93
C GLU A 31 -1.54 -5.26 6.86
N ALA A 32 -1.65 -4.02 7.35
CA ALA A 32 -2.89 -3.25 7.23
C ALA A 32 -3.22 -2.88 5.77
N TYR A 33 -2.23 -2.51 4.95
CA TYR A 33 -2.47 -2.31 3.51
C TYR A 33 -2.87 -3.60 2.80
N ARG A 34 -2.28 -4.75 3.14
CA ARG A 34 -2.68 -6.05 2.60
C ARG A 34 -4.14 -6.34 2.89
N LYS A 35 -4.61 -6.11 4.11
CA LYS A 35 -6.05 -6.27 4.44
C LYS A 35 -6.95 -5.34 3.64
N SER A 36 -6.54 -4.09 3.44
CA SER A 36 -7.25 -3.15 2.56
C SER A 36 -7.37 -3.70 1.12
N ILE A 37 -6.29 -4.28 0.61
CA ILE A 37 -6.23 -4.92 -0.72
C ILE A 37 -7.06 -6.20 -0.78
N GLU A 38 -7.08 -7.02 0.28
CA GLU A 38 -7.89 -8.25 0.34
C GLU A 38 -9.39 -7.94 0.25
N ILE A 39 -9.82 -6.83 0.87
CA ILE A 39 -11.21 -6.35 0.79
C ILE A 39 -11.50 -5.74 -0.58
N ASN A 40 -10.61 -4.88 -1.08
CA ASN A 40 -10.75 -4.24 -2.39
C ASN A 40 -9.42 -4.28 -3.17
N PRO A 41 -9.24 -5.29 -4.04
CA PRO A 41 -8.04 -5.43 -4.85
C PRO A 41 -7.80 -4.28 -5.83
N ASP A 42 -8.83 -3.51 -6.16
CA ASP A 42 -8.76 -2.38 -7.08
C ASP A 42 -8.50 -1.05 -6.36
N TYR A 43 -8.31 -1.07 -5.04
CA TYR A 43 -7.99 0.12 -4.26
C TYR A 43 -6.51 0.52 -4.44
N ALA A 44 -6.24 1.16 -5.57
CA ALA A 44 -4.90 1.53 -6.03
C ALA A 44 -4.05 2.25 -4.97
N LYS A 45 -4.66 3.06 -4.09
CA LYS A 45 -3.95 3.77 -3.02
C LYS A 45 -3.22 2.81 -2.10
N SER A 46 -3.86 1.71 -1.68
CA SER A 46 -3.22 0.75 -0.77
C SER A 46 -2.03 0.06 -1.42
N TRP A 47 -2.14 -0.32 -2.71
CA TRP A 47 -0.99 -0.83 -3.47
C TRP A 47 0.16 0.18 -3.55
N TYR A 48 -0.15 1.44 -3.87
CA TYR A 48 0.84 2.50 -3.99
C TYR A 48 1.57 2.75 -2.67
N TYR A 49 0.85 3.00 -1.58
CA TYR A 49 1.49 3.29 -0.30
C TYR A 49 2.16 2.06 0.30
N MET A 50 1.61 0.85 0.13
CA MET A 50 2.30 -0.38 0.51
C MET A 50 3.63 -0.52 -0.22
N SER A 51 3.70 -0.19 -1.52
CA SER A 51 4.97 -0.23 -2.27
C SER A 51 6.02 0.70 -1.67
N MET A 52 5.64 1.90 -1.25
CA MET A 52 6.55 2.85 -0.58
C MET A 52 7.04 2.31 0.77
N VAL A 53 6.17 1.68 1.55
CA VAL A 53 6.56 1.11 2.85
C VAL A 53 7.46 -0.11 2.67
N LEU A 54 7.18 -0.97 1.68
CA LEU A 54 8.03 -2.12 1.35
C LEU A 54 9.42 -1.68 0.89
N GLU A 55 9.52 -0.59 0.13
CA GLU A 55 10.79 0.02 -0.26
C GLU A 55 11.58 0.47 0.99
N LYS A 56 10.95 1.20 1.92
CA LYS A 56 11.56 1.61 3.20
C LYS A 56 12.05 0.42 4.04
N LEU A 57 11.38 -0.73 3.95
CA LEU A 57 11.75 -1.99 4.61
C LEU A 57 12.86 -2.77 3.86
N GLY A 58 13.31 -2.30 2.70
CA GLY A 58 14.28 -2.99 1.85
C GLY A 58 13.70 -4.20 1.08
N LYS A 59 12.38 -4.42 1.14
CA LYS A 59 11.66 -5.51 0.44
C LYS A 59 11.39 -5.13 -1.02
N LYS A 60 12.46 -4.86 -1.78
CA LYS A 60 12.42 -4.25 -3.12
C LYS A 60 11.58 -5.04 -4.13
N GLU A 61 11.68 -6.37 -4.15
CA GLU A 61 10.90 -7.20 -5.08
C GLU A 61 9.39 -7.11 -4.83
N GLU A 62 8.98 -7.07 -3.55
CA GLU A 62 7.57 -6.91 -3.18
C GLU A 62 7.08 -5.49 -3.48
N ALA A 63 7.92 -4.48 -3.22
CA ALA A 63 7.63 -3.09 -3.57
C ALA A 63 7.35 -2.93 -5.06
N ILE A 64 8.17 -3.54 -5.93
CA ILE A 64 7.99 -3.49 -7.39
C ILE A 64 6.66 -4.14 -7.80
N LYS A 65 6.32 -5.31 -7.24
CA LYS A 65 5.05 -5.98 -7.52
C LYS A 65 3.85 -5.11 -7.12
N ALA A 66 3.90 -4.52 -5.93
CA ALA A 66 2.84 -3.65 -5.44
C ALA A 66 2.70 -2.37 -6.27
N ALA A 67 3.82 -1.74 -6.63
CA ALA A 67 3.85 -0.55 -7.47
C ALA A 67 3.30 -0.84 -8.88
N LYS A 68 3.70 -1.96 -9.51
CA LYS A 68 3.15 -2.38 -10.80
C LYS A 68 1.63 -2.54 -10.74
N LYS A 69 1.11 -3.17 -9.67
CA LYS A 69 -0.34 -3.30 -9.49
C LYS A 69 -1.05 -1.95 -9.32
N ALA A 70 -0.45 -1.02 -8.58
CA ALA A 70 -0.96 0.35 -8.46
C ALA A 70 -1.02 1.07 -9.83
N LEU A 71 0.00 0.87 -10.68
CA LEU A 71 0.08 1.46 -12.01
C LEU A 71 -0.89 0.82 -13.01
N GLU A 72 -1.16 -0.47 -12.91
CA GLU A 72 -2.21 -1.14 -13.70
C GLU A 72 -3.58 -0.49 -13.41
N LEU A 73 -3.87 -0.18 -12.15
CA LEU A 73 -5.13 0.43 -11.72
C LEU A 73 -5.18 1.95 -11.99
N LYS A 74 -4.04 2.63 -11.82
CA LYS A 74 -3.90 4.09 -11.96
C LYS A 74 -2.63 4.42 -12.77
N PRO A 75 -2.65 4.31 -14.11
CA PRO A 75 -1.48 4.59 -14.95
C PRO A 75 -0.93 6.01 -14.80
N GLY A 76 -1.79 6.98 -14.45
CA GLY A 76 -1.40 8.37 -14.20
C GLY A 76 -0.47 8.57 -12.99
N TRP A 77 -0.25 7.53 -12.17
CA TRP A 77 0.71 7.58 -11.06
C TRP A 77 2.12 7.15 -11.46
N LYS A 78 2.37 6.81 -12.73
CA LYS A 78 3.70 6.39 -13.23
C LYS A 78 4.81 7.32 -12.76
N LYS A 79 4.63 8.64 -12.92
CA LYS A 79 5.62 9.64 -12.51
C LYS A 79 5.93 9.60 -11.01
N HIS A 80 4.93 9.36 -10.16
CA HIS A 80 5.13 9.30 -8.71
C HIS A 80 5.89 8.04 -8.32
N VAL A 81 5.59 6.91 -8.97
CA VAL A 81 6.32 5.64 -8.73
C VAL A 81 7.75 5.72 -9.22
N GLU A 82 7.97 6.29 -10.40
CA GLU A 82 9.30 6.46 -11.00
C GLU A 82 10.26 7.27 -10.11
N GLU A 83 9.74 8.21 -9.32
CA GLU A 83 10.55 9.07 -8.44
C GLU A 83 11.23 8.29 -7.28
N PHE A 84 10.60 7.24 -6.75
CA PHE A 84 11.15 6.47 -5.63
C PHE A 84 11.48 5.02 -5.97
N LEU A 85 10.91 4.48 -7.05
CA LEU A 85 11.09 3.09 -7.49
C LEU A 85 11.07 3.01 -9.03
N PRO A 86 12.10 3.55 -9.70
CA PRO A 86 12.17 3.57 -11.17
C PRO A 86 12.10 2.17 -11.78
N GLU A 87 12.59 1.14 -11.10
CA GLU A 87 12.57 -0.24 -11.58
C GLU A 87 11.14 -0.83 -11.69
N ALA A 88 10.15 -0.18 -11.07
CA ALA A 88 8.76 -0.59 -11.19
C ALA A 88 8.08 -0.08 -12.47
N VAL A 89 8.66 0.91 -13.15
CA VAL A 89 8.06 1.56 -14.34
C VAL A 89 8.69 1.16 -15.68
N GLU A 90 9.77 0.38 -15.62
CA GLU A 90 10.47 -0.22 -16.76
C GLU A 90 9.75 -1.46 -17.33
#